data_AF-A0A383ACW2-F1
#
_entry.id   AF-A0A383ACW2-F1
#
_cell.length_a   1.000
_cell.length_b   1.000
_cell.length_c   1.000
_cell.angle_alpha   90.00
_cell.angle_beta   90.00
_cell.angle_gamma   90.00
#
_symmetry.space_group_name_H-M   'P 1'
#
loop_
_entity.id
_entity.type
_entity.pdbx_description
1 polymer ?
#
loop_
_entity_poly.entity_id
_entity_poly.type
_entity_poly.pdbx_seq_one_letter_code
_entity_poly.pdbx_strand_id
1 'polypeptide(L)'
;MLQKNNNKKSNKFKTIISLIYLCLLFVFIGLFFSYFSYEEITSYKFIQTNRDFLLDLKNNNLIFLSLILIFFTIIWVILLGFGSPIALVGGFIFGKWFGCLLVVTSLSIGATVLYIIGKYFFIDIIKKNFYKKFQNLESKFKKNEFKFFLIYRLIGGIPFGIANLLPVLFNVSLKNYFLGTFLGIFPQIFILSSLG
;
A
#
# COMPACT_ATOMS: atom_id res chain seq x y z
N MET A 1 -13.50 -34.85 -16.77
CA MET A 1 -13.29 -33.77 -17.77
C MET A 1 -13.75 -32.39 -17.30
N LEU A 2 -14.93 -32.27 -16.67
CA LEU A 2 -15.50 -30.98 -16.22
C LEU A 2 -14.62 -30.18 -15.23
N GLN A 3 -14.02 -30.85 -14.23
CA GLN A 3 -13.15 -30.21 -13.23
C GLN A 3 -11.86 -29.62 -13.82
N LYS A 4 -11.30 -30.27 -14.85
CA LYS A 4 -10.07 -29.83 -15.55
C LYS A 4 -10.35 -28.63 -16.47
N ASN A 5 -11.55 -28.57 -17.06
CA ASN A 5 -12.02 -27.42 -17.84
C ASN A 5 -12.35 -26.21 -16.97
N ASN A 6 -12.94 -26.41 -15.79
CA ASN A 6 -13.19 -25.33 -14.82
C ASN A 6 -11.88 -24.71 -14.29
N ASN A 7 -10.87 -25.52 -13.98
CA ASN A 7 -9.55 -25.02 -13.59
C ASN A 7 -8.83 -24.27 -14.74
N LYS A 8 -8.92 -24.76 -15.99
CA LYS A 8 -8.38 -24.04 -17.16
C LYS A 8 -9.09 -22.70 -17.41
N LYS A 9 -10.41 -22.64 -17.26
CA LYS A 9 -11.21 -21.41 -17.45
C LYS A 9 -10.94 -20.38 -16.35
N SER A 10 -10.84 -20.84 -15.08
CA SER A 10 -10.42 -20.03 -13.93
C SER A 10 -9.02 -19.43 -14.13
N ASN A 11 -8.06 -20.22 -14.62
CA ASN A 11 -6.71 -19.74 -14.91
C ASN A 11 -6.68 -18.69 -16.02
N LYS A 12 -7.42 -18.90 -17.13
CA LYS A 12 -7.53 -17.89 -18.20
C LYS A 12 -8.12 -16.57 -17.68
N PHE A 13 -9.16 -16.64 -16.86
CA PHE A 13 -9.78 -15.46 -16.27
C PHE A 13 -8.83 -14.70 -15.34
N LYS A 14 -8.10 -15.41 -14.48
CA LYS A 14 -7.03 -14.82 -13.64
C LYS A 14 -5.97 -14.14 -14.50
N THR A 15 -5.50 -14.78 -15.57
CA THR A 15 -4.51 -14.19 -16.47
C THR A 15 -5.01 -12.89 -17.11
N ILE A 16 -6.26 -12.86 -17.59
CA ILE A 16 -6.84 -11.64 -18.19
C ILE A 16 -6.90 -10.50 -17.15
N ILE A 17 -7.38 -10.77 -15.94
CA ILE A 17 -7.44 -9.74 -14.87
C ILE A 17 -6.03 -9.25 -14.53
N SER A 18 -5.06 -10.16 -14.38
CA SER A 18 -3.67 -9.78 -14.11
C SER A 18 -3.09 -8.90 -15.21
N LEU A 19 -3.39 -9.19 -16.49
CA LEU A 19 -2.95 -8.37 -17.62
C LEU A 19 -3.63 -6.99 -17.62
N ILE A 20 -4.93 -6.91 -17.34
CA ILE A 20 -5.66 -5.65 -17.22
C ILE A 20 -5.07 -4.81 -16.08
N TYR A 21 -4.83 -5.42 -14.91
CA TYR A 21 -4.20 -4.75 -13.78
C TYR A 21 -2.82 -4.22 -14.13
N LEU A 22 -1.96 -5.03 -14.78
CA LEU A 22 -0.63 -4.59 -15.20
C LEU A 22 -0.71 -3.46 -16.22
N CYS A 23 -1.64 -3.51 -17.17
CA CYS A 23 -1.87 -2.42 -18.12
C CYS A 23 -2.26 -1.12 -17.40
N LEU A 24 -3.25 -1.17 -16.51
CA LEU A 24 -3.67 -0.01 -15.70
C LEU A 24 -2.51 0.54 -14.86
N LEU A 25 -1.70 -0.33 -14.27
CA LEU A 25 -0.51 0.05 -13.51
C LEU A 25 0.50 0.78 -14.40
N PHE A 26 0.83 0.26 -15.58
CA PHE A 26 1.77 0.91 -16.50
C PHE A 26 1.24 2.24 -17.04
N VAL A 27 -0.04 2.31 -17.39
CA VAL A 27 -0.69 3.56 -17.82
C VAL A 27 -0.66 4.59 -16.69
N PHE A 28 -1.00 4.18 -15.46
CA PHE A 28 -0.94 5.04 -14.29
C PHE A 28 0.47 5.57 -14.04
N ILE A 29 1.47 4.68 -14.02
CA ILE A 29 2.88 5.06 -13.82
C ILE A 29 3.33 6.02 -14.93
N GLY A 30 3.01 5.74 -16.20
CA GLY A 30 3.38 6.58 -17.33
C GLY A 30 2.75 7.97 -17.27
N LEU A 31 1.46 8.07 -16.98
CA LEU A 31 0.78 9.35 -16.78
C LEU A 31 1.33 10.08 -15.56
N PHE A 32 1.50 9.39 -14.43
CA PHE A 32 1.94 9.99 -13.18
C PHE A 32 3.32 10.65 -13.32
N PHE A 33 4.31 9.95 -13.89
CA PHE A 33 5.64 10.51 -14.12
C PHE A 33 5.72 11.48 -15.30
N SER A 34 4.70 11.56 -16.15
CA SER A 34 4.58 12.61 -17.18
C SER A 34 4.21 13.97 -16.59
N TYR A 35 3.52 14.00 -15.44
CA TYR A 35 3.07 15.25 -14.80
C TYR A 35 3.88 15.61 -13.55
N PHE A 36 4.50 14.64 -12.90
CA PHE A 36 5.16 14.84 -11.61
C PHE A 36 6.57 14.22 -11.59
N SER A 37 7.57 15.02 -11.20
CA SER A 37 8.91 14.48 -10.91
C SER A 37 8.97 13.86 -9.51
N TYR A 38 9.87 12.89 -9.31
CA TYR A 38 10.06 12.26 -8.00
C TYR A 38 10.42 13.28 -6.91
N GLU A 39 11.25 14.27 -7.24
CA GLU A 39 11.64 15.33 -6.33
C GLU A 39 10.44 16.21 -5.96
N GLU A 40 9.56 16.59 -6.89
CA GLU A 40 8.39 17.41 -6.59
C GLU A 40 7.41 16.71 -5.64
N ILE A 41 7.13 15.43 -5.88
CA ILE A 41 6.17 14.63 -5.09
C ILE A 41 6.65 14.40 -3.66
N THR A 42 7.97 14.30 -3.49
CA THR A 42 8.60 14.11 -2.17
C THR A 42 9.00 15.43 -1.52
N SER A 43 9.06 16.53 -2.27
CA SER A 43 9.43 17.83 -1.75
C SER A 43 8.28 18.49 -1.00
N TYR A 44 8.64 19.17 0.07
CA TYR A 44 7.77 20.08 0.81
C TYR A 44 7.21 21.25 -0.05
N LYS A 45 7.81 21.49 -1.23
CA LYS A 45 7.50 22.64 -2.09
C LYS A 45 6.11 22.56 -2.72
N PHE A 46 5.62 21.35 -3.01
CA PHE A 46 4.24 21.14 -3.50
C PHE A 46 3.21 21.60 -2.47
N ILE A 47 3.45 21.27 -1.20
CA ILE A 47 2.59 21.59 -0.08
C ILE A 47 2.54 23.11 0.17
N GLN A 48 3.70 23.78 0.19
CA GLN A 48 3.77 25.24 0.35
C GLN A 48 2.98 26.00 -0.72
N THR A 49 3.11 25.58 -1.99
CA THR A 49 2.50 26.29 -3.12
C THR A 49 0.96 26.22 -3.10
N ASN A 50 0.39 25.17 -2.52
CA ASN A 50 -1.06 24.93 -2.52
C ASN A 50 -1.71 25.10 -1.13
N ARG A 51 -1.00 25.72 -0.19
CA ARG A 51 -1.40 25.77 1.23
C ARG A 51 -2.79 26.31 1.47
N ASP A 52 -3.06 27.52 0.99
CA ASP A 52 -4.29 28.24 1.31
C ASP A 52 -5.51 27.51 0.72
N PHE A 53 -5.39 27.02 -0.51
CA PHE A 53 -6.40 26.18 -1.16
C PHE A 53 -6.72 24.90 -0.35
N LEU A 54 -5.69 24.21 0.15
CA LEU A 54 -5.88 22.97 0.91
C LEU A 54 -6.50 23.23 2.29
N LEU A 55 -6.15 24.33 2.94
CA LEU A 55 -6.73 24.72 4.24
C LEU A 55 -8.18 25.17 4.09
N ASP A 56 -8.52 25.93 3.04
CA ASP A 56 -9.90 26.33 2.77
C ASP A 56 -10.79 25.12 2.45
N LEU A 57 -10.29 24.15 1.68
CA LEU A 57 -11.02 22.90 1.45
C LEU A 57 -11.29 22.13 2.75
N LYS A 58 -10.30 22.04 3.64
CA LYS A 58 -10.45 21.38 4.94
C LYS A 58 -11.50 22.09 5.81
N ASN A 59 -11.45 23.42 5.86
CA ASN A 59 -12.36 24.23 6.67
C ASN A 59 -13.80 24.13 6.18
N ASN A 60 -13.99 24.00 4.86
CA ASN A 60 -15.32 23.86 4.27
C ASN A 60 -15.92 22.47 4.48
N ASN A 61 -15.16 21.38 4.30
CA ASN A 61 -15.69 20.02 4.38
C ASN A 61 -14.65 18.96 4.81
N LEU A 62 -14.32 18.92 6.10
CA LEU A 62 -13.32 17.99 6.66
C LEU A 62 -13.65 16.51 6.38
N ILE A 63 -14.90 16.09 6.58
CA ILE A 63 -15.32 14.69 6.41
C ILE A 63 -15.15 14.25 4.94
N PHE A 64 -15.60 15.08 4.00
CA PHE A 64 -15.49 14.80 2.57
C PHE A 64 -14.04 14.66 2.14
N LEU A 65 -13.17 15.57 2.59
CA LEU A 65 -11.75 15.53 2.28
C LEU A 65 -11.06 14.29 2.89
N SER A 66 -11.45 13.87 4.10
CA SER A 66 -10.96 12.63 4.71
C SER A 66 -11.36 11.39 3.89
N LEU A 67 -12.61 11.32 3.40
CA LEU A 67 -13.07 10.22 2.56
C LEU A 67 -12.33 10.16 1.22
N ILE A 68 -12.10 11.31 0.59
CA ILE A 68 -11.29 11.41 -0.63
C ILE A 68 -9.87 10.89 -0.37
N LEU A 69 -9.23 11.33 0.71
CA LEU A 69 -7.88 10.87 1.07
C LEU A 69 -7.84 9.35 1.24
N ILE A 70 -8.80 8.77 1.96
CA ILE A 70 -8.88 7.32 2.18
C ILE A 70 -9.01 6.59 0.83
N PHE A 71 -9.98 7.00 0.01
CA PHE A 71 -10.26 6.34 -1.26
C PHE A 71 -9.08 6.45 -2.24
N PHE A 72 -8.52 7.65 -2.37
CA PHE A 72 -7.33 7.90 -3.17
C PHE A 72 -6.15 7.04 -2.71
N THR A 73 -5.89 7.00 -1.40
CA THR A 73 -4.79 6.21 -0.83
C THR A 73 -4.96 4.72 -1.12
N ILE A 74 -6.17 4.18 -1.01
CA ILE A 74 -6.43 2.77 -1.32
C ILE A 74 -6.08 2.46 -2.77
N ILE A 75 -6.55 3.26 -3.72
CA ILE A 75 -6.23 3.11 -5.15
C ILE A 75 -4.72 3.26 -5.38
N TRP A 76 -4.12 4.29 -4.79
CA TRP A 76 -2.68 4.56 -4.88
C TRP A 76 -1.85 3.34 -4.44
N VAL A 77 -2.18 2.73 -3.29
CA VAL A 77 -1.48 1.53 -2.82
C VAL A 77 -1.73 0.34 -3.72
N ILE A 78 -2.97 0.13 -4.21
CA ILE A 78 -3.27 -0.93 -5.17
C ILE A 78 -2.41 -0.78 -6.44
N LEU A 79 -2.13 0.45 -6.86
CA LEU A 79 -1.25 0.77 -7.99
C LEU A 79 0.25 0.84 -7.61
N LEU A 80 0.65 0.14 -6.54
CA LEU A 80 2.03 0.07 -6.04
C LEU A 80 2.65 1.42 -5.62
N GLY A 81 1.82 2.41 -5.34
CA GLY A 81 2.24 3.69 -4.79
C GLY A 81 2.94 3.56 -3.43
N PHE A 82 3.69 4.59 -3.04
CA PHE A 82 4.51 4.63 -1.82
C PHE A 82 3.88 5.51 -0.73
N GLY A 83 4.22 5.25 0.54
CA GLY A 83 3.53 5.87 1.68
C GLY A 83 3.90 7.32 1.99
N SER A 84 5.10 7.78 1.63
CA SER A 84 5.60 9.09 2.06
C SER A 84 4.81 10.31 1.56
N PRO A 85 4.34 10.40 0.29
CA PRO A 85 3.58 11.56 -0.17
C PRO A 85 2.24 11.66 0.55
N ILE A 86 1.59 10.51 0.77
CA ILE A 86 0.33 10.43 1.50
C ILE A 86 0.51 10.89 2.95
N ALA A 87 1.61 10.50 3.60
CA ALA A 87 1.92 10.91 4.97
C ALA A 87 2.18 12.41 5.09
N LEU A 88 2.93 12.99 4.17
CA LEU A 88 3.22 14.43 4.13
C LEU A 88 1.95 15.25 3.86
N VAL A 89 1.20 14.90 2.81
CA VAL A 89 -0.06 15.59 2.46
C VAL A 89 -1.09 15.44 3.57
N GLY A 90 -1.25 14.23 4.12
CA GLY A 90 -2.18 13.97 5.22
C GLY A 90 -1.79 14.72 6.50
N GLY A 91 -0.50 14.77 6.83
CA GLY A 91 0.03 15.53 7.96
C GLY A 91 -0.24 17.01 7.84
N PHE A 92 0.06 17.58 6.67
CA PHE A 92 -0.16 19.01 6.40
C PHE A 92 -1.63 19.40 6.50
N ILE A 93 -2.52 18.65 5.84
CA ILE A 93 -3.94 18.99 5.79
C ILE A 93 -4.59 18.75 7.16
N PHE A 94 -4.37 17.58 7.78
CA PHE A 94 -5.14 17.13 8.93
C PHE A 94 -4.41 17.28 10.27
N GLY A 95 -3.13 17.70 10.26
CA GLY A 95 -2.26 17.77 11.41
C GLY A 95 -1.66 16.41 11.79
N LYS A 96 -0.59 16.43 12.59
CA LYS A 96 0.19 15.23 12.92
C LYS A 96 -0.61 14.06 13.48
N TRP A 97 -1.57 14.29 14.38
CA TRP A 97 -2.29 13.21 15.06
C TRP A 97 -3.41 12.64 14.20
N PHE A 98 -4.34 13.50 13.77
CA PHE A 98 -5.50 13.09 12.98
C PHE A 98 -5.09 12.66 11.57
N GLY A 99 -4.15 13.38 10.94
CA GLY A 99 -3.54 13.01 9.68
C GLY A 99 -2.81 11.67 9.74
N CYS A 100 -1.98 11.44 10.76
CA CYS A 100 -1.32 10.14 10.93
C CYS A 100 -2.34 9.00 11.06
N LEU A 101 -3.38 9.16 11.89
CA LEU A 101 -4.40 8.12 12.08
C LEU A 101 -5.14 7.82 10.76
N LEU A 102 -5.54 8.86 10.02
CA LEU A 102 -6.18 8.71 8.71
C LEU A 102 -5.26 8.01 7.71
N VAL A 103 -4.01 8.45 7.60
CA VAL A 103 -3.04 7.90 6.63
C VAL A 103 -2.71 6.46 6.96
N VAL A 104 -2.39 6.14 8.21
CA VAL A 104 -2.08 4.76 8.64
C VAL A 104 -3.26 3.84 8.38
N THR A 105 -4.48 4.28 8.69
CA THR A 105 -5.71 3.51 8.41
C THR A 105 -5.84 3.25 6.90
N SER A 106 -5.74 4.30 6.09
CA SER A 106 -5.92 4.22 4.64
C SER A 106 -4.86 3.35 3.96
N LEU A 107 -3.59 3.53 4.33
CA LEU A 107 -2.48 2.71 3.85
C LEU A 107 -2.64 1.24 4.26
N SER A 108 -3.11 0.97 5.47
CA SER A 108 -3.33 -0.41 5.96
C SER A 108 -4.47 -1.10 5.21
N ILE A 109 -5.56 -0.39 4.93
CA ILE A 109 -6.66 -0.90 4.10
C ILE A 109 -6.14 -1.18 2.68
N GLY A 110 -5.51 -0.21 2.03
CA GLY A 110 -4.95 -0.36 0.68
C GLY A 110 -3.94 -1.49 0.57
N ALA A 111 -3.03 -1.61 1.55
CA ALA A 111 -2.06 -2.69 1.60
C ALA A 111 -2.73 -4.07 1.77
N THR A 112 -3.78 -4.15 2.59
CA THR A 112 -4.54 -5.39 2.80
C THR A 112 -5.25 -5.82 1.51
N VAL A 113 -5.85 -4.87 0.77
CA VAL A 113 -6.46 -5.16 -0.53
C VAL A 113 -5.41 -5.62 -1.54
N LEU A 114 -4.28 -4.92 -1.65
CA LEU A 114 -3.17 -5.32 -2.51
C LEU A 114 -2.62 -6.72 -2.14
N TYR A 115 -2.52 -7.02 -0.86
CA TYR A 115 -2.11 -8.35 -0.38
C TYR A 115 -3.09 -9.45 -0.82
N ILE A 116 -4.41 -9.20 -0.72
CA ILE A 116 -5.44 -10.14 -1.19
C ILE A 116 -5.31 -10.37 -2.69
N ILE A 117 -5.16 -9.30 -3.48
CA ILE A 117 -4.94 -9.37 -4.93
C ILE A 117 -3.67 -10.19 -5.23
N GLY A 118 -2.56 -9.88 -4.56
CA GLY A 118 -1.30 -10.60 -4.66
C GLY A 118 -1.44 -12.10 -4.37
N LYS A 119 -2.12 -12.42 -3.28
CA LYS A 119 -2.37 -13.80 -2.82
C LYS A 119 -3.24 -14.60 -3.80
N TYR A 120 -4.22 -13.96 -4.43
CA TYR A 120 -5.15 -14.68 -5.30
C TYR A 120 -4.69 -14.79 -6.75
N PHE A 121 -4.05 -13.74 -7.29
CA PHE A 121 -3.69 -13.63 -8.70
C PHE A 121 -2.20 -13.81 -8.99
N PHE A 122 -1.32 -13.49 -8.04
CA PHE A 122 0.13 -13.42 -8.29
C PHE A 122 0.98 -14.39 -7.44
N ILE A 123 0.35 -15.23 -6.61
CA ILE A 123 1.03 -16.15 -5.69
C ILE A 123 2.08 -17.03 -6.38
N ASP A 124 1.79 -17.58 -7.56
CA ASP A 124 2.69 -18.49 -8.27
C ASP A 124 3.94 -17.77 -8.76
N ILE A 125 3.78 -16.55 -9.30
CA ILE A 125 4.87 -15.70 -9.76
C ILE A 125 5.73 -15.25 -8.58
N ILE A 126 5.09 -14.81 -7.49
CA ILE A 126 5.77 -14.37 -6.27
C ILE A 126 6.58 -15.54 -5.69
N LYS A 127 5.99 -16.74 -5.57
CA LYS A 127 6.71 -17.94 -5.10
C LYS A 127 7.88 -18.29 -6.01
N LYS A 128 7.66 -18.34 -7.33
CA LYS A 128 8.71 -18.70 -8.30
C LYS A 128 9.94 -17.79 -8.19
N ASN A 129 9.74 -16.49 -8.04
CA ASN A 129 10.82 -15.50 -8.08
C ASN A 129 11.44 -15.22 -6.71
N PHE A 130 10.68 -15.31 -5.62
CA PHE A 130 11.11 -14.82 -4.31
C PHE A 130 11.23 -15.89 -3.23
N TYR A 131 10.66 -17.09 -3.40
CA TYR A 131 10.64 -18.10 -2.34
C TYR A 131 12.05 -18.48 -1.87
N LYS A 132 12.96 -18.85 -2.77
CA LYS A 132 14.35 -19.22 -2.40
C LYS A 132 15.09 -18.11 -1.64
N LYS A 133 14.89 -16.84 -2.02
CA LYS A 133 15.53 -15.69 -1.39
C LYS A 133 15.07 -15.46 0.05
N PHE A 134 13.80 -15.79 0.34
CA PHE A 134 13.18 -15.47 1.62
C PHE A 134 12.70 -16.68 2.43
N GLN A 135 13.04 -17.91 2.01
CA GLN A 135 12.65 -19.15 2.69
C GLN A 135 13.03 -19.15 4.18
N ASN A 136 14.16 -18.54 4.54
CA ASN A 136 14.65 -18.47 5.91
C ASN A 136 13.72 -17.66 6.84
N LEU A 137 12.81 -16.85 6.29
CA LEU A 137 11.81 -16.11 7.06
C LEU A 137 10.58 -16.97 7.37
N GLU A 138 10.34 -18.05 6.63
CA GLU A 138 9.15 -18.89 6.80
C GLU A 138 9.05 -19.47 8.20
N SER A 139 10.15 -19.99 8.76
CA SER A 139 10.20 -20.51 10.12
C SER A 139 9.91 -19.42 11.17
N LYS A 140 10.31 -18.17 10.90
CA LYS A 140 10.05 -17.02 11.78
C LYS A 140 8.57 -16.65 11.79
N PHE A 141 7.94 -16.62 10.62
CA PHE A 141 6.49 -16.42 10.49
C PHE A 141 5.68 -17.57 11.12
N LYS A 142 6.12 -18.83 10.97
CA LYS A 142 5.45 -19.98 11.60
C LYS A 142 5.50 -19.96 13.12
N LYS A 143 6.59 -19.48 13.72
CA LYS A 143 6.75 -19.43 15.19
C LYS A 143 5.84 -18.39 15.84
N ASN A 144 5.80 -17.18 15.29
CA ASN A 144 4.91 -16.11 15.77
C ASN A 144 4.62 -15.12 14.64
N GLU A 145 3.59 -15.43 13.86
CA GLU A 145 3.23 -14.69 12.63
C GLU A 145 3.07 -13.20 12.88
N PHE A 146 2.24 -12.84 13.88
CA PHE A 146 1.92 -11.43 14.17
C PHE A 146 3.15 -10.65 14.63
N LYS A 147 3.90 -11.17 15.61
CA LYS A 147 5.06 -10.46 16.17
C LYS A 147 6.14 -10.26 15.11
N PHE A 148 6.42 -11.29 14.32
CA PHE A 148 7.42 -11.18 13.27
C PHE A 148 6.97 -10.20 12.17
N PHE A 149 5.70 -10.28 11.76
CA PHE A 149 5.17 -9.37 10.75
C PHE A 149 5.14 -7.91 11.22
N LEU A 150 4.83 -7.66 12.49
CA LEU A 150 4.90 -6.33 13.09
C LEU A 150 6.32 -5.76 13.03
N ILE A 151 7.33 -6.54 13.44
CA ILE A 151 8.75 -6.14 13.36
C ILE A 151 9.17 -5.86 11.92
N TYR A 152 8.75 -6.72 10.99
CA TYR A 152 8.98 -6.55 9.56
C TYR A 152 8.46 -5.22 9.02
N ARG A 153 7.28 -4.77 9.48
CA ARG A 153 6.69 -3.48 9.12
C ARG A 153 7.39 -2.30 9.81
N LEU A 154 7.80 -2.47 11.07
CA LEU A 154 8.51 -1.45 11.86
C LEU A 154 9.91 -1.14 11.33
N ILE A 155 10.68 -2.15 10.93
CA ILE A 155 12.06 -1.94 10.45
C ILE A 155 12.06 -1.13 9.14
N GLY A 156 11.09 -1.37 8.27
CA GLY A 156 11.04 -0.73 6.95
C GLY A 156 12.21 -1.16 6.04
N GLY A 157 12.69 -0.23 5.20
CA GLY A 157 13.82 -0.45 4.27
C GLY A 157 13.49 -1.24 3.00
N ILE A 158 12.29 -1.82 2.90
CA ILE A 158 11.80 -2.50 1.71
C ILE A 158 10.87 -1.54 0.95
N PRO A 159 11.01 -1.41 -0.38
CA PRO A 159 10.07 -0.62 -1.18
C PRO A 159 8.62 -1.03 -0.90
N PHE A 160 7.73 -0.05 -0.66
CA PHE A 160 6.41 -0.29 -0.06
C PHE A 160 5.55 -1.32 -0.82
N GLY A 161 5.53 -1.28 -2.15
CA GLY A 161 4.83 -2.27 -2.97
C GLY A 161 5.35 -3.70 -2.77
N ILE A 162 6.68 -3.87 -2.71
CA ILE A 162 7.31 -5.16 -2.37
C ILE A 162 6.95 -5.56 -0.95
N ALA A 163 6.99 -4.60 -0.01
CA ALA A 163 6.69 -4.85 1.39
C ALA A 163 5.24 -5.35 1.62
N ASN A 164 4.33 -4.94 0.74
CA ASN A 164 2.94 -5.36 0.79
C ASN A 164 2.70 -6.76 0.20
N LEU A 165 3.46 -7.14 -0.83
CA LEU A 165 3.29 -8.41 -1.55
C LEU A 165 4.16 -9.54 -1.00
N LEU A 166 5.33 -9.26 -0.42
CA LEU A 166 6.22 -10.29 0.12
C LEU A 166 5.55 -11.21 1.17
N PRO A 167 4.68 -10.72 2.08
CA PRO A 167 3.98 -11.55 3.06
C PRO A 167 3.07 -12.63 2.45
N VAL A 168 2.76 -12.53 1.15
CA VAL A 168 2.00 -13.54 0.40
C VAL A 168 2.74 -14.89 0.42
N LEU A 169 4.07 -14.88 0.43
CA LEU A 169 4.90 -16.09 0.53
C LEU A 169 4.65 -16.89 1.82
N PHE A 170 4.38 -16.19 2.91
CA PHE A 170 4.25 -16.77 4.25
C PHE A 170 2.80 -16.99 4.67
N ASN A 171 1.85 -16.70 3.77
CA ASN A 171 0.42 -16.89 4.00
C ASN A 171 -0.12 -16.17 5.25
N VAL A 172 0.41 -14.99 5.58
CA VAL A 172 -0.02 -14.20 6.75
C VAL A 172 -1.53 -14.04 6.82
N SER A 173 -2.15 -14.29 7.98
CA SER A 173 -3.59 -14.11 8.14
C SER A 173 -4.01 -12.65 7.94
N LEU A 174 -5.21 -12.41 7.39
CA LEU A 174 -5.67 -11.05 7.08
C LEU A 174 -5.74 -10.15 8.33
N LYS A 175 -6.14 -10.72 9.47
CA LYS A 175 -6.15 -10.01 10.76
C LYS A 175 -4.75 -9.55 11.16
N ASN A 176 -3.77 -10.45 11.13
CA ASN A 176 -2.40 -10.12 11.49
C ASN A 176 -1.75 -9.19 10.46
N TYR A 177 -2.12 -9.32 9.18
CA TYR A 177 -1.66 -8.43 8.13
C TYR A 177 -2.16 -7.01 8.36
N PHE A 178 -3.46 -6.82 8.60
CA PHE A 178 -4.03 -5.50 8.82
C PHE A 178 -3.46 -4.85 10.08
N LEU A 179 -3.53 -5.54 11.22
CA LEU A 179 -3.06 -5.00 12.50
C LEU A 179 -1.55 -4.79 12.53
N GLY A 180 -0.77 -5.71 11.96
CA GLY A 180 0.69 -5.60 11.89
C GLY A 180 1.13 -4.49 10.94
N THR A 181 0.39 -4.24 9.85
CA THR A 181 0.63 -3.08 8.98
C THR A 181 0.26 -1.79 9.71
N PHE A 182 -0.94 -1.71 10.29
CA PHE A 182 -1.43 -0.53 11.00
C PHE A 182 -0.48 -0.09 12.11
N LEU A 183 -0.13 -1.01 13.02
CA LEU A 183 0.78 -0.71 14.12
C LEU A 183 2.23 -0.54 13.64
N GLY A 184 2.63 -1.30 12.63
CA GLY A 184 4.03 -1.36 12.21
C GLY A 184 4.50 -0.20 11.35
N ILE A 185 3.59 0.49 10.64
CA ILE A 185 3.93 1.70 9.89
C ILE A 185 3.66 2.99 10.69
N PHE A 186 2.95 2.90 11.81
CA PHE A 186 2.51 4.05 12.59
C PHE A 186 3.68 4.99 12.98
N PRO A 187 4.82 4.50 13.53
CA PRO A 187 5.91 5.39 13.93
C PRO A 187 6.49 6.21 12.77
N GLN A 188 6.71 5.57 11.62
CA GLN A 188 7.30 6.22 10.44
C GLN A 188 6.32 7.22 9.83
N ILE A 189 5.03 6.87 9.76
CA ILE A 189 3.99 7.77 9.28
C ILE A 189 3.81 8.94 10.24
N PHE A 190 3.87 8.73 11.55
CA PHE A 190 3.78 9.82 12.53
C PHE A 190 4.89 10.84 12.35
N ILE A 191 6.14 10.38 12.14
CA ILE A 191 7.28 11.26 11.86
C ILE A 191 7.01 12.07 10.58
N LEU A 192 6.65 11.40 9.47
CA LEU A 192 6.41 12.08 8.19
C LEU A 192 5.22 13.04 8.25
N SER A 193 4.12 12.65 8.88
CA SER A 193 2.95 13.51 9.08
C SER A 193 3.18 14.66 10.06
N SER A 194 4.28 14.64 10.82
CA SER A 194 4.70 15.79 11.64
C SER A 194 5.57 16.79 10.86
N LEU A 195 6.10 16.38 9.71
CA LEU A 195 6.91 17.22 8.81
C LEU A 195 6.08 17.87 7.70
N GLY A 196 4.91 17.30 7.40
CA GLY A 196 3.89 17.93 6.55
C GLY A 196 3.21 19.05 7.32
#